data_AF-S7QAZ3-F1
#
_entry.id   AF-S7QAZ3-F1
#
_cell.length_a   1.000
_cell.length_b   1.000
_cell.length_c   1.000
_cell.angle_alpha   90.00
_cell.angle_beta   90.00
_cell.angle_gamma   90.00
#
_symmetry.space_group_name_H-M   'P 1'
#
loop_
_entity.id
_entity.type
_entity.pdbx_description
1 polymer ?
#
loop_
_entity_poly.entity_id
_entity_poly.type
_entity_poly.pdbx_seq_one_letter_code
_entity_poly.pdbx_strand_id
1 'polypeptide(L)'
;MKIYVDGVFDGFHAGHALQLRQAKLSFPSVHLIVGVFGDELCHQYDYPVTLPHLERYEVIRHCRWVDEVLEDAPWTVSEDFLREHRIDFVALDEGTSIDPDVDRTRLQGYDRLKSLGRIIPTRRTAGLTEGARFVPTAPARPSPVVPRAEIKEEEPIPEPIDIYGIGI
;
A
#
# COMPACT_ATOMS: atom_id res chain seq x y z
N MET A 1 22.95 5.49 0.95
CA MET A 1 22.24 5.59 -0.35
C MET A 1 21.00 6.43 -0.15
N LYS A 2 20.70 7.37 -1.04
CA LYS A 2 19.45 8.13 -1.06
C LYS A 2 18.49 7.47 -2.03
N ILE A 3 17.34 7.03 -1.52
CA ILE A 3 16.33 6.33 -2.30
C ILE A 3 15.07 7.17 -2.32
N TYR A 4 14.43 7.21 -3.48
CA TYR A 4 13.21 7.95 -3.68
C TYR A 4 12.06 7.00 -4.00
N VAL A 5 10.92 7.22 -3.35
CA VAL A 5 9.64 6.59 -3.71
C VAL A 5 8.63 7.72 -3.88
N ASP A 6 7.85 7.69 -4.95
CA ASP A 6 6.79 8.66 -5.18
C ASP A 6 5.41 8.02 -5.26
N GLY A 7 4.39 8.78 -4.86
CA GLY A 7 3.03 8.26 -4.81
C GLY A 7 2.00 9.30 -4.39
N VAL A 8 0.74 8.91 -4.52
CA VAL A 8 -0.39 9.69 -4.02
C VAL A 8 -0.58 9.44 -2.53
N PHE A 9 -0.55 8.18 -2.09
CA PHE A 9 -0.71 7.78 -0.69
C PHE A 9 -2.06 8.22 -0.10
N ASP A 10 -3.14 8.12 -0.89
CA ASP A 10 -4.50 8.43 -0.45
C ASP A 10 -5.12 7.22 0.27
N GLY A 11 -5.61 7.42 1.50
CA GLY A 11 -6.04 6.30 2.33
C GLY A 11 -4.88 5.39 2.74
N PHE A 12 -3.78 6.00 3.18
CA PHE A 12 -2.54 5.30 3.54
C PHE A 12 -2.77 4.03 4.39
N HIS A 13 -2.25 2.89 3.90
CA HIS A 13 -2.48 1.58 4.51
C HIS A 13 -1.19 0.73 4.57
N ALA A 14 -1.31 -0.49 5.11
CA ALA A 14 -0.17 -1.39 5.28
C ALA A 14 0.59 -1.70 3.97
N GLY A 15 -0.09 -1.75 2.82
CA GLY A 15 0.55 -1.88 1.51
C GLY A 15 1.62 -0.81 1.25
N HIS A 16 1.33 0.48 1.46
CA HIS A 16 2.33 1.56 1.33
C HIS A 16 3.45 1.40 2.34
N ALA A 17 3.11 1.16 3.61
CA ALA A 17 4.12 0.99 4.64
C ALA A 17 5.09 -0.17 4.33
N LEU A 18 4.58 -1.27 3.74
CA LEU A 18 5.40 -2.41 3.32
C LEU A 18 6.20 -2.14 2.05
N GLN A 19 5.71 -1.32 1.13
CA GLN A 19 6.50 -0.85 -0.02
C GLN A 19 7.65 0.05 0.43
N LEU A 20 7.36 1.04 1.28
CA LEU A 20 8.37 1.93 1.86
C LEU A 20 9.39 1.16 2.69
N ARG A 21 8.96 0.11 3.41
CA ARG A 21 9.86 -0.83 4.09
C ARG A 21 10.82 -1.52 3.13
N GLN A 22 10.34 -2.00 1.99
CA GLN A 22 11.19 -2.65 0.98
C GLN A 22 12.24 -1.66 0.46
N ALA A 23 11.84 -0.43 0.15
CA ALA A 23 12.76 0.62 -0.28
C ALA A 23 13.81 0.94 0.81
N LYS A 24 13.39 1.11 2.07
CA LYS A 24 14.27 1.39 3.21
C LYS A 24 15.29 0.28 3.49
N LEU A 25 14.93 -0.97 3.24
CA LEU A 25 15.77 -2.14 3.53
C LEU A 25 16.55 -2.66 2.30
N SER A 26 16.50 -1.95 1.18
CA SER A 26 17.15 -2.37 -0.07
C SER A 26 18.69 -2.35 0.00
N PHE A 27 19.27 -1.54 0.89
CA PHE A 27 20.72 -1.48 1.16
C PHE A 27 20.99 -1.40 2.67
N PRO A 28 22.24 -1.65 3.12
CA PRO A 28 22.60 -1.57 4.54
C PRO A 28 22.36 -0.20 5.19
N SER A 29 22.45 0.89 4.42
CA SER A 29 22.22 2.25 4.90
C SER A 29 21.50 3.08 3.82
N VAL A 30 20.22 3.34 4.09
CA VAL A 30 19.30 4.06 3.20
C VAL A 30 18.75 5.29 3.92
N HIS A 31 18.76 6.42 3.22
CA HIS A 31 17.96 7.60 3.51
C HIS A 31 16.83 7.64 2.49
N LEU A 32 15.61 7.34 2.94
CA LEU A 32 14.41 7.21 2.14
C LEU A 32 13.68 8.56 2.09
N ILE A 33 13.66 9.14 0.89
CA ILE A 33 12.85 10.30 0.54
C ILE A 33 11.54 9.78 -0.05
N VAL A 34 10.42 10.27 0.46
CA VAL A 34 9.10 9.98 -0.10
C VAL A 34 8.50 11.24 -0.71
N GLY A 35 8.29 11.22 -2.01
CA GLY A 35 7.61 12.28 -2.75
C GLY A 35 6.11 12.05 -2.77
N VAL A 36 5.34 13.06 -2.34
CA VAL A 36 3.89 13.00 -2.32
C VAL A 36 3.32 14.02 -3.29
N PHE A 37 2.42 13.59 -4.18
CA PHE A 37 1.82 14.47 -5.17
C PHE A 37 0.84 15.45 -4.54
N GLY A 38 0.89 16.73 -4.95
CA GLY A 38 -0.10 17.75 -4.60
C GLY A 38 -1.47 17.49 -5.24
N ASP A 39 -2.52 18.07 -4.67
CA ASP A 39 -3.89 17.83 -5.14
C ASP A 39 -4.13 18.39 -6.54
N GLU A 40 -3.55 19.55 -6.86
CA GLU A 40 -3.62 20.17 -8.19
C GLU A 40 -3.02 19.26 -9.26
N LEU A 41 -1.90 18.62 -8.93
CA LEU A 41 -1.22 17.68 -9.82
C LEU A 41 -2.06 16.42 -10.03
N CYS A 42 -2.61 15.85 -8.95
CA CYS A 42 -3.52 14.71 -9.03
C CYS A 42 -4.74 15.03 -9.92
N HIS A 43 -5.37 16.20 -9.74
CA HIS A 43 -6.49 16.64 -10.58
C HIS A 43 -6.10 16.85 -12.04
N GLN A 44 -4.91 17.41 -12.31
CA GLN A 44 -4.41 17.62 -13.67
C GLN A 44 -4.28 16.29 -14.44
N TYR A 45 -3.90 15.21 -13.76
CA TYR A 45 -3.69 13.89 -14.35
C TYR A 45 -4.86 12.92 -14.11
N ASP A 46 -6.04 13.43 -13.75
CA ASP A 46 -7.27 12.66 -13.51
C ASP A 46 -7.08 11.52 -12.50
N TYR A 47 -6.24 11.74 -11.48
CA TYR A 47 -6.02 10.80 -10.40
C TYR A 47 -6.97 11.10 -9.24
N PRO A 48 -7.83 10.16 -8.83
CA PRO A 48 -8.79 10.40 -7.76
C PRO A 48 -8.08 10.52 -6.41
N VAL A 49 -8.41 11.56 -5.66
CA VAL A 49 -7.93 11.79 -4.29
C VAL A 49 -9.11 12.10 -3.37
N THR A 50 -9.09 11.50 -2.19
CA THR A 50 -10.11 11.67 -1.14
C THR A 50 -9.58 12.56 -0.02
N LEU A 51 -8.33 12.34 0.39
CA LEU A 51 -7.66 13.11 1.44
C LEU A 51 -6.86 14.27 0.85
N PRO A 52 -6.96 15.49 1.43
CA PRO A 52 -6.12 16.62 1.04
C PRO A 52 -4.63 16.31 1.13
N HIS A 53 -3.83 16.88 0.23
CA HIS A 53 -2.39 16.65 0.17
C HIS A 53 -1.67 16.89 1.50
N LEU A 54 -2.07 17.92 2.26
CA LEU A 54 -1.49 18.22 3.58
C LEU A 54 -1.66 17.05 4.56
N GLU A 55 -2.83 16.41 4.59
CA GLU A 55 -3.06 15.24 5.45
C GLU A 55 -2.20 14.07 5.01
N ARG A 56 -2.07 13.86 3.69
CA ARG A 56 -1.21 12.82 3.13
C ARG A 56 0.27 13.04 3.49
N TYR A 57 0.75 14.28 3.44
CA TYR A 57 2.11 14.64 3.86
C TYR A 57 2.36 14.26 5.31
N GLU A 58 1.46 14.65 6.22
CA GLU A 58 1.57 14.34 7.65
C GLU A 58 1.53 12.84 7.93
N VAL A 59 0.64 12.10 7.27
CA VAL A 59 0.56 10.65 7.42
C VAL A 59 1.87 9.97 7.01
N ILE A 60 2.48 10.41 5.91
CA ILE A 60 3.76 9.87 5.45
C ILE A 60 4.91 10.22 6.40
N ARG A 61 4.92 11.43 6.99
CA ARG A 61 5.92 11.82 8.01
C ARG A 61 5.91 10.89 9.22
N HIS A 62 4.76 10.31 9.56
CA HIS A 62 4.61 9.37 10.67
C HIS A 62 4.85 7.91 10.29
N CYS A 63 5.18 7.61 9.03
CA CYS A 63 5.56 6.28 8.64
C CYS A 63 6.98 5.94 9.13
N ARG A 64 7.11 4.86 9.90
CA ARG A 64 8.39 4.37 10.48
C ARG A 64 9.57 4.33 9.51
N TRP A 65 9.31 4.05 8.23
CA TRP A 65 10.34 3.78 7.24
C TRP A 65 10.90 5.04 6.56
N VAL A 66 10.21 6.17 6.72
CA VAL A 66 10.47 7.42 5.99
C VAL A 66 11.44 8.28 6.78
N ASP A 67 12.44 8.87 6.09
CA ASP A 67 13.38 9.81 6.69
C ASP A 67 13.09 11.25 6.27
N GLU A 68 12.59 11.45 5.06
CA GLU A 68 12.34 12.77 4.46
C GLU A 68 11.08 12.71 3.60
N VAL A 69 10.22 13.73 3.74
CA VAL A 69 9.03 13.89 2.90
C VAL A 69 9.26 15.07 1.97
N LEU A 70 9.08 14.82 0.67
CA LEU A 70 9.10 15.83 -0.37
C LEU A 70 7.65 16.14 -0.75
N GLU A 71 7.19 17.32 -0.33
CA GLU A 71 5.89 17.87 -0.72
C GLU A 71 5.91 18.30 -2.19
N ASP A 72 4.73 18.35 -2.81
CA ASP A 72 4.55 18.74 -4.22
C ASP A 72 5.53 18.06 -5.19
N ALA A 73 5.68 16.75 -5.03
CA ALA A 73 6.56 15.96 -5.87
C ALA A 73 6.18 16.07 -7.36
N PRO A 74 7.15 16.07 -8.30
CA PRO A 74 6.86 16.15 -9.71
C PRO A 74 6.20 14.86 -10.22
N TRP A 75 5.26 14.98 -11.16
CA TRP A 75 4.56 13.82 -11.73
C TRP A 75 5.48 12.83 -12.46
N THR A 76 6.53 13.37 -13.09
CA THR A 76 7.53 12.61 -13.83
C THR A 76 8.91 12.90 -13.28
N VAL A 77 9.65 11.83 -12.94
CA VAL A 77 10.99 11.93 -12.38
C VAL A 77 12.00 12.17 -13.49
N SER A 78 12.71 13.30 -13.44
CA SER A 78 13.77 13.66 -14.39
C SER A 78 15.17 13.41 -13.80
N GLU A 79 16.19 13.32 -14.65
CA GLU A 79 17.58 13.21 -14.18
C GLU A 79 18.06 14.44 -13.40
N ASP A 80 17.57 15.63 -13.77
CA ASP A 80 17.89 16.88 -13.09
C ASP A 80 17.33 16.88 -11.67
N PHE A 81 16.08 16.43 -11.51
CA PHE A 81 15.46 16.24 -10.20
C PHE A 81 16.27 15.27 -9.32
N LEU A 82 16.68 14.13 -9.89
CA LEU A 82 17.50 13.16 -9.16
C LEU A 82 18.85 13.76 -8.73
N ARG A 83 19.44 14.62 -9.54
CA ARG A 83 20.71 15.29 -9.25
C ARG A 83 20.56 16.35 -8.16
N GLU A 84 19.51 17.16 -8.24
CA GLU A 84 19.20 18.23 -7.28
C GLU A 84 19.02 17.66 -5.87
N HIS A 85 18.21 16.61 -5.74
CA HIS A 85 17.95 15.96 -4.45
C HIS A 85 19.02 14.94 -4.05
N ARG A 86 20.03 14.72 -4.89
CA ARG A 86 21.10 13.71 -4.73
C ARG A 86 20.53 12.31 -4.50
N ILE A 87 19.47 11.97 -5.22
CA ILE A 87 18.85 10.65 -5.18
C ILE A 87 19.74 9.70 -5.98
N ASP A 88 20.02 8.52 -5.46
CA ASP A 88 20.82 7.47 -6.10
C ASP A 88 19.91 6.54 -6.93
N PHE A 89 18.81 6.09 -6.33
CA PHE A 89 17.87 5.13 -6.91
C PHE A 89 16.42 5.53 -6.67
N VAL A 90 15.53 5.09 -7.56
CA VAL A 90 14.07 5.20 -7.41
C VAL A 90 13.50 3.81 -7.17
N ALA A 91 12.70 3.65 -6.12
CA ALA A 91 12.00 2.39 -5.83
C ALA A 91 10.59 2.42 -6.43
N LEU A 92 10.24 1.37 -7.17
CA LEU A 92 9.05 1.27 -8.01
C LEU A 92 8.45 -0.12 -7.97
N ASP A 93 7.13 -0.21 -7.97
CA ASP A 93 6.46 -1.50 -8.00
C ASP A 93 6.74 -2.26 -9.30
N GLU A 94 7.04 -3.54 -9.15
CA GLU A 94 7.10 -4.48 -10.26
C GLU A 94 5.75 -4.47 -11.00
N GLY A 95 5.80 -4.26 -12.31
CA GLY A 95 4.61 -4.19 -13.16
C GLY A 95 4.12 -2.77 -13.44
N THR A 96 4.55 -1.74 -12.71
CA THR A 96 4.13 -0.35 -12.97
C THR A 96 4.47 0.10 -14.39
N SER A 97 5.63 -0.30 -14.94
CA SER A 97 6.06 0.10 -16.29
C SER A 97 5.18 -0.44 -17.43
N ILE A 98 4.33 -1.44 -17.15
CA ILE A 98 3.45 -2.09 -18.13
C ILE A 98 1.97 -1.95 -17.77
N ASP A 99 1.68 -1.21 -16.69
CA ASP A 99 0.32 -1.03 -16.19
C ASP A 99 -0.41 -0.02 -17.08
N PRO A 100 -1.49 -0.43 -17.79
CA PRO A 100 -2.23 0.47 -18.68
C PRO A 100 -2.93 1.60 -17.94
N ASP A 101 -3.09 1.47 -16.62
CA ASP A 101 -3.75 2.45 -15.77
C ASP A 101 -2.81 3.57 -15.32
N VAL A 102 -1.51 3.44 -15.58
CA VAL A 102 -0.50 4.45 -15.26
C VAL A 102 -0.35 5.42 -16.43
N ASP A 103 -0.35 6.72 -16.13
CA ASP A 103 -0.17 7.77 -17.12
C ASP A 103 1.12 7.59 -17.96
N ARG A 104 1.01 7.79 -19.28
CA ARG A 104 2.11 7.58 -20.22
C ARG A 104 3.30 8.50 -19.98
N THR A 105 3.05 9.73 -19.52
CA THR A 105 4.12 10.69 -19.24
C THR A 105 4.97 10.20 -18.08
N ARG A 106 4.31 9.69 -17.03
CA ARG A 106 4.98 9.07 -15.89
C ARG A 106 5.79 7.83 -16.28
N LEU A 107 5.23 6.97 -17.13
CA LEU A 107 5.91 5.77 -17.63
C LEU A 107 7.22 6.10 -18.34
N GLN A 108 7.24 7.14 -19.19
CA GLN A 108 8.45 7.55 -19.91
C GLN A 108 9.60 7.92 -18.97
N GLY A 109 9.30 8.59 -17.85
CA GLY A 109 10.30 8.87 -16.82
C GLY A 109 10.89 7.59 -16.24
N TYR A 110 10.04 6.65 -15.84
CA TYR A 110 10.47 5.38 -15.27
C TYR A 110 11.24 4.49 -16.24
N ASP A 111 10.81 4.41 -17.49
CA ASP A 111 11.51 3.65 -18.54
C ASP A 111 12.92 4.18 -18.77
N ARG A 112 13.08 5.51 -18.76
CA ARG A 112 14.40 6.14 -18.83
C ARG A 112 15.26 5.74 -17.63
N LEU A 113 14.75 5.82 -16.40
CA LEU A 113 15.51 5.43 -15.21
C LEU A 113 15.86 3.93 -15.18
N LYS A 114 14.97 3.09 -15.72
CA LYS A 114 15.20 1.65 -15.87
C LYS A 114 16.35 1.38 -16.85
N SER A 115 16.41 2.10 -17.97
CA SER A 115 17.52 1.99 -18.93
C SER A 115 18.87 2.38 -18.34
N LEU A 116 18.88 3.28 -17.33
CA LEU A 116 20.06 3.72 -16.61
C LEU A 116 20.44 2.81 -15.43
N GLY A 117 19.65 1.76 -15.14
CA GLY A 117 19.88 0.86 -14.01
C GLY A 117 19.64 1.51 -12.64
N ARG A 118 18.81 2.56 -12.58
CA ARG A 118 18.56 3.35 -11.35
C ARG A 118 17.24 3.01 -10.66
N ILE A 119 16.65 1.88 -10.99
CA ILE A 119 15.37 1.41 -10.42
C ILE A 119 15.61 0.27 -9.45
N ILE A 120 14.95 0.34 -8.29
CA ILE A 120 14.82 -0.75 -7.33
C ILE A 120 13.39 -1.29 -7.43
N PRO A 121 13.20 -2.55 -7.84
CA PRO A 121 11.86 -3.13 -7.87
C PRO A 121 11.33 -3.39 -6.45
N THR A 122 10.09 -2.98 -6.18
CA THR A 122 9.32 -3.33 -4.99
C THR A 122 8.13 -4.21 -5.36
N ARG A 123 7.58 -4.95 -4.41
CA ARG A 123 6.41 -5.81 -4.62
C ARG A 123 5.18 -5.24 -3.92
N ARG A 124 4.08 -5.19 -4.65
CA ARG A 124 2.75 -4.88 -4.10
C ARG A 124 2.32 -5.93 -3.09
N THR A 125 1.65 -5.49 -2.03
CA THR A 125 1.08 -6.40 -1.03
C THR A 125 -0.27 -6.89 -1.53
N ALA A 126 -0.42 -8.20 -1.72
CA ALA A 126 -1.67 -8.79 -2.21
C ALA A 126 -2.85 -8.51 -1.26
N GLY A 127 -4.01 -8.19 -1.83
CA GLY A 127 -5.23 -7.90 -1.06
C GLY A 127 -5.30 -6.48 -0.49
N LEU A 128 -4.29 -5.63 -0.71
CA LEU A 128 -4.29 -4.22 -0.33
C LEU A 128 -4.00 -3.37 -1.57
N THR A 129 -5.03 -2.77 -2.13
CA THR A 129 -4.96 -1.88 -3.30
C THR A 129 -5.71 -0.60 -3.00
N GLU A 130 -5.06 0.56 -3.17
CA GLU A 130 -5.78 1.82 -3.32
C GLU A 130 -6.66 1.72 -4.56
N GLY A 131 -7.94 2.05 -4.42
CA GLY A 131 -8.88 1.97 -5.52
C GLY A 131 -9.18 0.52 -5.93
N ALA A 132 -10.12 -0.11 -5.21
CA ALA A 132 -11.14 -0.79 -5.99
C ALA A 132 -11.73 0.29 -6.90
N ARG A 133 -11.32 0.34 -8.18
CA ARG A 133 -12.28 0.79 -9.19
C ARG A 133 -13.52 -0.01 -8.87
N PHE A 134 -14.60 0.66 -8.50
CA PHE A 134 -15.87 0.00 -8.33
C PHE A 134 -16.24 -0.52 -9.72
N VAL A 135 -15.72 -1.69 -10.08
CA VAL A 135 -16.26 -2.51 -11.14
C VAL A 135 -17.61 -2.91 -10.56
N PRO A 136 -18.75 -2.55 -11.19
CA PRO A 136 -20.02 -3.11 -10.78
C PRO A 136 -19.84 -4.62 -10.90
N THR A 137 -19.66 -5.30 -9.77
CA THR A 137 -19.68 -6.74 -9.76
C THR A 137 -21.10 -7.10 -10.19
N ALA A 138 -21.21 -7.92 -11.24
CA ALA A 138 -22.49 -8.51 -11.59
C ALA A 138 -23.12 -9.04 -10.28
N PRO A 139 -24.43 -8.84 -10.06
CA PRO A 139 -25.06 -9.11 -8.77
C PRO A 139 -24.65 -10.50 -8.30
N ALA A 140 -24.07 -10.55 -7.09
CA ALA A 140 -23.58 -11.78 -6.51
C ALA A 140 -24.69 -12.83 -6.59
N ARG A 141 -24.41 -13.99 -7.20
CA ARG A 141 -25.35 -15.11 -7.14
C ARG A 141 -25.59 -15.40 -5.66
N PRO A 142 -26.85 -15.55 -5.21
CA PRO A 142 -27.12 -15.84 -3.82
C PRO A 142 -26.35 -17.10 -3.43
N SER A 143 -25.55 -16.99 -2.38
CA SER A 143 -24.85 -18.13 -1.82
C SER A 143 -25.88 -19.18 -1.40
N PRO A 144 -25.62 -20.48 -1.63
CA PRO A 144 -26.53 -21.53 -1.15
C PRO A 144 -26.65 -21.42 0.37
N VAL A 145 -27.89 -21.31 0.85
CA VAL A 145 -28.20 -21.26 2.27
C VAL A 145 -27.83 -22.62 2.87
N VAL A 146 -26.79 -22.64 3.70
CA VAL A 146 -26.43 -23.83 4.47
C VAL A 146 -27.48 -24.00 5.57
N PRO A 147 -28.16 -25.16 5.67
CA PRO A 147 -29.13 -25.41 6.73
C PRO A 147 -28.44 -25.30 8.10
N ARG A 148 -29.09 -24.59 9.02
CA ARG A 148 -28.62 -24.47 10.41
C ARG A 148 -28.73 -25.85 11.06
N ALA A 149 -27.60 -26.40 11.51
CA ALA A 149 -27.59 -27.67 12.23
C ALA A 149 -28.42 -27.55 13.52
N GLU A 150 -29.32 -28.51 13.74
CA GLU A 150 -30.10 -28.63 14.97
C GLU A 150 -29.17 -28.92 16.14
N ILE A 151 -29.22 -28.06 17.16
CA ILE A 151 -28.49 -28.25 18.40
C ILE A 151 -29.25 -29.33 19.17
N LYS A 152 -28.63 -30.50 19.37
CA LYS A 152 -29.17 -31.54 20.25
C LYS A 152 -29.02 -31.07 21.69
N GLU A 153 -30.10 -31.14 22.47
CA GLU A 153 -30.08 -30.90 23.91
C GLU A 153 -29.09 -31.85 24.57
N GLU A 154 -28.13 -31.30 25.33
CA GLU A 154 -27.19 -32.09 26.13
C GLU A 154 -27.94 -32.73 27.30
N GLU A 155 -27.64 -34.00 27.60
CA GLU A 155 -28.20 -34.72 28.75
C GLU A 155 -27.83 -34.03 30.08
N PRO A 156 -28.72 -34.04 31.08
CA PRO A 156 -28.47 -33.37 32.35
C PRO A 156 -27.28 -34.00 33.09
N ILE A 157 -26.46 -33.13 33.65
CA ILE A 157 -25.27 -33.47 34.44
C ILE A 157 -25.72 -34.23 35.70
N PRO A 158 -25.18 -35.42 36.01
CA PRO A 158 -25.54 -36.14 37.23
C PRO A 158 -25.07 -35.38 38.48
N GLU A 159 -25.84 -35.47 39.57
CA GLU A 159 -25.57 -34.76 40.82
C GLU A 159 -24.21 -35.16 41.45
N PRO A 160 -23.53 -34.21 42.12
CA PRO A 160 -22.20 -34.47 42.67
C PRO A 160 -22.26 -35.51 43.81
N ILE A 161 -21.45 -36.55 43.68
CA ILE A 161 -21.27 -37.61 44.68
C ILE A 161 -20.09 -37.23 45.59
N ASP A 162 -20.21 -37.49 46.91
CA ASP A 162 -19.11 -37.24 47.84
C ASP A 162 -17.97 -38.28 47.69
N ILE A 163 -16.85 -38.06 48.39
CA ILE A 163 -15.64 -38.91 48.29
C ILE A 163 -15.85 -40.36 48.76
N TYR A 164 -17.01 -40.70 49.35
CA TYR A 164 -17.38 -42.03 49.80
C TYR A 164 -18.47 -42.69 48.95
N GLY A 165 -18.94 -42.04 47.88
CA GLY A 165 -19.80 -42.69 46.90
C GLY A 165 -21.28 -42.73 47.27
N ILE A 166 -21.76 -41.89 48.18
CA ILE A 166 -23.18 -41.82 48.56
C ILE A 166 -23.70 -40.41 48.25
N GLY A 167 -24.79 -40.32 47.48
CA GLY A 167 -25.42 -39.06 47.07
C GLY A 167 -25.98 -38.28 48.25
N ILE A 168 -25.99 -36.94 48.13
CA ILE A 168 -26.49 -35.99 49.13
C ILE A 168 -28.01 -35.80 48.98
#